data_AF-B7PJF5-F1
#
_entry.id   AF-B7PJF5-F1
#
_cell.length_a   1.000
_cell.length_b   1.000
_cell.length_c   1.000
_cell.angle_alpha   90.00
_cell.angle_beta   90.00
_cell.angle_gamma   90.00
#
_symmetry.space_group_name_H-M   'P 1'
#
loop_
_entity.id
_entity.type
_entity.pdbx_description
1 polymer ?
#
loop_
_entity_poly.entity_id
_entity_poly.type
_entity_poly.pdbx_seq_one_letter_code
_entity_poly.pdbx_strand_id
1 'polypeptide(L)'
;MKEYWTFLELQSNDSYADDAQAYGAGAVEAYLTHDLMEKQFKNMYSRYCNNQHEYCERLSKFLLENLKYSNSQEHLYESTDPYWHMVHLQMKQLAGLSDHFENKTLNVSNEYLNVTRALFFNVEGDLIDLEGVLRRVHDENSIDQTPACSALIKVVADNDDILFAHDTWFVYRSMLRIEKKYMFPWHFTSKSRKTIPGHTISMSSYPGKLVSLDDFYLASSGLAITETSIPNNNDNLWNLVKPDSGPLTWVRGMVATRLAVTGSQWVDYFGKLNSGT
;
A
#
# COMPACT_ATOMS: atom_id res chain seq x y z
N MET A 1 -15.90 -24.02 6.09
CA MET A 1 -15.71 -22.64 6.62
C MET A 1 -17.02 -21.91 6.46
N LYS A 2 -17.50 -21.20 7.50
CA LYS A 2 -18.79 -20.47 7.49
C LYS A 2 -18.63 -18.98 7.20
N GLU A 3 -17.39 -18.47 7.13
CA GLU A 3 -17.08 -17.08 6.80
C GLU A 3 -16.01 -17.04 5.70
N TYR A 4 -16.18 -16.13 4.74
CA TYR A 4 -15.34 -15.98 3.54
C TYR A 4 -14.20 -14.97 3.73
N TRP A 5 -14.03 -14.45 4.95
CA TRP A 5 -13.05 -13.44 5.32
C TRP A 5 -12.12 -13.93 6.42
N THR A 6 -10.87 -13.51 6.37
CA THR A 6 -9.96 -13.53 7.51
C THR A 6 -9.97 -12.15 8.17
N PHE A 7 -9.81 -12.08 9.49
CA PHE A 7 -9.73 -10.82 10.23
C PHE A 7 -8.37 -10.71 10.90
N LEU A 8 -7.74 -9.55 10.79
CA LEU A 8 -6.44 -9.27 11.40
C LEU A 8 -6.51 -7.94 12.14
N GLU A 9 -6.30 -7.99 13.45
CA GLU A 9 -6.10 -6.78 14.27
C GLU A 9 -4.65 -6.75 14.74
N LEU A 10 -3.95 -5.64 14.46
CA LEU A 10 -2.59 -5.40 14.91
C LEU A 10 -2.50 -4.10 15.68
N GLN A 11 -1.89 -4.18 16.85
CA GLN A 11 -1.61 -3.03 17.70
C GLN A 11 -0.11 -2.98 18.00
N SER A 12 0.48 -1.79 17.90
CA SER A 12 1.86 -1.57 18.36
C SER A 12 1.88 -0.86 19.71
N ASN A 13 2.99 -1.01 20.42
CA ASN A 13 3.19 -0.46 21.76
C ASN A 13 3.92 0.89 21.67
N ASP A 14 3.29 1.95 22.17
CA ASP A 14 3.78 3.34 22.14
C ASP A 14 5.03 3.59 23.00
N SER A 15 5.39 2.63 23.84
CA SER A 15 6.62 2.68 24.65
C SER A 15 7.89 2.43 23.82
N TYR A 16 7.77 2.00 22.56
CA TYR A 16 8.88 1.79 21.63
C TYR A 16 8.95 2.89 20.56
N ALA A 17 10.14 3.11 19.99
CA ALA A 17 10.31 4.01 18.86
C ALA A 17 9.45 3.56 17.65
N ASP A 18 8.96 4.52 16.87
CA ASP A 18 8.08 4.27 15.73
C ASP A 18 8.67 3.24 14.74
N ASP A 19 9.97 3.28 14.47
CA ASP A 19 10.68 2.29 13.63
C ASP A 19 10.50 0.86 14.13
N ALA A 20 10.66 0.65 15.44
CA ALA A 20 10.50 -0.67 16.06
C ALA A 20 9.04 -1.11 16.02
N GLN A 21 8.11 -0.18 16.22
CA GLN A 21 6.68 -0.44 16.08
C GLN A 21 6.33 -0.85 14.64
N ALA A 22 6.80 -0.10 13.65
CA ALA A 22 6.51 -0.34 12.23
C ALA A 22 7.12 -1.66 11.74
N TYR A 23 8.43 -1.85 11.96
CA TYR A 23 9.12 -3.10 11.61
C TYR A 23 8.48 -4.31 12.29
N GLY A 24 8.22 -4.19 13.61
CA GLY A 24 7.57 -5.25 14.38
C GLY A 24 6.17 -5.60 13.86
N ALA A 25 5.36 -4.59 13.53
CA ALA A 25 4.03 -4.79 12.97
C ALA A 25 4.06 -5.58 11.65
N GLY A 26 4.99 -5.24 10.75
CA GLY A 26 5.18 -5.99 9.51
C GLY A 26 5.59 -7.44 9.75
N ALA A 27 6.56 -7.67 10.64
CA ALA A 27 7.02 -9.02 10.96
C ALA A 27 5.92 -9.89 11.60
N VAL A 28 5.13 -9.31 12.52
CA VAL A 28 4.00 -10.00 13.17
C VAL A 28 2.89 -10.29 12.16
N GLU A 29 2.58 -9.37 11.24
CA GLU A 29 1.62 -9.64 10.18
C GLU A 29 2.03 -10.84 9.32
N ALA A 30 3.28 -10.84 8.85
CA ALA A 30 3.81 -11.93 8.06
C ALA A 30 3.79 -13.25 8.84
N TYR A 31 4.09 -13.24 10.13
CA TYR A 31 4.01 -14.43 10.98
C TYR A 31 2.60 -14.99 11.07
N LEU A 32 1.62 -14.13 11.39
CA LEU A 32 0.23 -14.53 11.56
C LEU A 32 -0.45 -14.96 10.25
N THR A 33 0.04 -14.44 9.12
CA THR A 33 -0.62 -14.63 7.81
C THR A 33 0.26 -15.35 6.78
N HIS A 34 1.38 -15.95 7.19
CA HIS A 34 2.40 -16.54 6.30
C HIS A 34 1.80 -17.50 5.25
N ASP A 35 0.97 -18.46 5.68
CA ASP A 35 0.34 -19.43 4.78
C ASP A 35 -0.60 -18.75 3.76
N LEU A 36 -1.33 -17.72 4.18
CA LEU A 36 -2.18 -16.94 3.28
C LEU A 36 -1.34 -16.11 2.30
N MET A 37 -0.21 -15.54 2.73
CA MET A 37 0.73 -14.83 1.87
C MET A 37 1.35 -15.74 0.82
N GLU A 38 1.75 -16.96 1.19
CA GLU A 38 2.26 -17.95 0.23
C GLU A 38 1.21 -18.32 -0.83
N LYS A 39 -0.03 -18.55 -0.40
CA LYS A 39 -1.15 -18.84 -1.31
C LYS A 39 -1.45 -17.64 -2.22
N GLN A 40 -1.49 -16.43 -1.68
CA GLN A 40 -1.74 -15.21 -2.45
C GLN A 40 -0.63 -14.98 -3.47
N PHE A 41 0.63 -15.14 -3.07
CA PHE A 41 1.77 -15.02 -3.98
C PHE A 41 1.70 -16.04 -5.11
N LYS A 42 1.35 -17.29 -4.77
CA LYS A 42 1.18 -18.34 -5.77
C LYS A 42 0.06 -18.01 -6.76
N ASN A 43 -1.08 -17.51 -6.27
CA ASN A 43 -2.22 -17.15 -7.10
C ASN A 43 -1.89 -16.00 -8.05
N MET A 44 -1.26 -14.94 -7.54
CA MET A 44 -1.10 -13.68 -8.27
C MET A 44 0.22 -13.59 -9.04
N TYR A 45 1.36 -13.93 -8.42
CA TYR A 45 2.67 -13.50 -8.90
C TYR A 45 3.58 -14.63 -9.39
N SER A 46 3.32 -15.90 -9.03
CA SER A 46 4.20 -17.02 -9.38
C SER A 46 4.43 -17.22 -10.89
N ARG A 47 3.53 -16.70 -11.73
CA ARG A 47 3.60 -16.77 -13.19
C ARG A 47 3.70 -15.41 -13.87
N TYR A 48 3.77 -14.32 -13.09
CA TYR A 48 3.65 -12.96 -13.62
C TYR A 48 4.75 -12.59 -14.62
N CYS A 49 5.96 -13.14 -14.44
CA CYS A 49 7.10 -12.94 -15.33
C CYS A 49 7.33 -14.08 -16.35
N ASN A 50 6.44 -15.06 -16.43
CA ASN A 50 6.61 -16.18 -17.36
C ASN A 50 6.54 -15.67 -18.80
N ASN A 51 7.56 -15.94 -19.61
CA ASN A 51 7.68 -15.44 -20.99
C ASN A 51 7.67 -13.90 -21.12
N GLN A 52 7.89 -13.17 -20.02
CA GLN A 52 7.88 -11.70 -19.95
C GLN A 52 9.22 -11.16 -19.45
N HIS A 53 10.33 -11.82 -19.80
CA HIS A 53 11.65 -11.55 -19.21
C HIS A 53 12.07 -10.08 -19.38
N GLU A 54 11.99 -9.54 -20.59
CA GLU A 54 12.38 -8.14 -20.87
C GLU A 54 11.51 -7.12 -20.11
N TYR A 55 10.20 -7.37 -20.00
CA TYR A 55 9.30 -6.53 -19.21
C TYR A 55 9.69 -6.57 -17.73
N CYS A 56 9.92 -7.77 -17.18
CA CYS A 56 10.27 -7.91 -15.77
C CYS A 56 11.67 -7.36 -15.43
N GLU A 57 12.61 -7.35 -16.37
CA GLU A 57 13.88 -6.63 -16.21
C GLU A 57 13.65 -5.11 -16.11
N ARG A 58 12.81 -4.54 -16.99
CA ARG A 58 12.43 -3.12 -16.93
C ARG A 58 11.69 -2.78 -15.64
N LEU A 59 10.74 -3.63 -15.22
CA LEU A 59 9.99 -3.46 -13.98
C LEU A 59 10.88 -3.52 -12.75
N SER A 60 11.75 -4.53 -12.66
CA SER A 60 12.70 -4.66 -11.55
C SER A 60 13.61 -3.45 -11.45
N LYS A 61 14.11 -2.95 -12.59
CA LYS A 61 14.90 -1.73 -12.65
C LYS A 61 14.11 -0.50 -12.17
N PHE A 62 12.89 -0.31 -12.68
CA PHE A 62 12.03 0.81 -12.29
C PHE A 62 11.74 0.80 -10.78
N LEU A 63 11.30 -0.34 -10.23
CA LEU A 63 10.99 -0.48 -8.82
C LEU A 63 12.23 -0.26 -7.94
N LEU A 64 13.40 -0.75 -8.36
CA LEU A 64 14.64 -0.53 -7.62
C LEU A 64 15.08 0.94 -7.63
N GLU A 65 14.93 1.63 -8.75
CA GLU A 65 15.22 3.07 -8.85
C GLU A 65 14.24 3.89 -8.00
N ASN A 66 12.94 3.54 -8.00
CA ASN A 66 11.93 4.18 -7.16
C ASN A 66 12.17 3.95 -5.66
N LEU A 67 12.55 2.73 -5.28
CA LEU A 67 12.88 2.39 -3.91
C LEU A 67 14.10 3.19 -3.43
N LYS A 68 15.16 3.28 -4.25
CA LYS A 68 16.34 4.09 -3.94
C LYS A 68 16.00 5.56 -3.77
N TYR A 69 15.16 6.10 -4.66
CA TYR A 69 14.69 7.48 -4.56
C TYR A 69 13.94 7.69 -3.23
N SER A 70 12.93 6.85 -2.97
CA SER A 70 12.06 6.98 -1.78
C SER A 70 12.86 6.88 -0.48
N ASN A 71 13.73 5.86 -0.34
CA ASN A 71 14.61 5.70 0.83
C ASN A 71 15.55 6.90 1.02
N SER A 72 16.12 7.41 -0.09
CA SER A 72 17.00 8.58 0.00
C SER A 72 16.25 9.82 0.49
N GLN A 73 15.01 10.02 0.04
CA GLN A 73 14.20 11.17 0.45
C GLN A 73 13.72 11.02 1.90
N GLU A 74 13.24 9.85 2.30
CA GLU A 74 12.77 9.68 3.68
C GLU A 74 13.89 9.87 4.70
N HIS A 75 15.09 9.34 4.46
CA HIS A 75 16.21 9.49 5.40
C HIS A 75 16.65 10.95 5.55
N LEU A 76 16.49 11.76 4.50
CA LEU A 76 16.81 13.19 4.54
C LEU A 76 15.79 13.98 5.37
N TYR A 77 14.52 13.57 5.39
CA TYR A 77 13.43 14.41 5.83
C TYR A 77 12.57 13.83 6.96
N GLU A 78 12.69 12.56 7.34
CA GLU A 78 11.87 11.89 8.36
C GLU A 78 11.84 12.62 9.72
N SER A 79 12.94 13.27 10.09
CA SER A 79 13.00 14.03 11.35
C SER A 79 12.34 15.42 11.29
N THR A 80 11.96 15.90 10.11
CA THR A 80 11.51 17.29 9.85
C THR A 80 10.20 17.42 9.06
N ASP A 81 9.87 16.47 8.20
CA ASP A 81 8.68 16.46 7.35
C ASP A 81 7.81 15.23 7.69
N PRO A 82 6.58 15.44 8.18
CA PRO A 82 5.69 14.33 8.49
C PRO A 82 5.36 13.42 7.32
N TYR A 83 5.34 13.94 6.10
CA TYR A 83 5.09 13.13 4.92
C TYR A 83 6.18 12.06 4.77
N TRP A 84 7.44 12.48 4.82
CA TRP A 84 8.57 11.59 4.67
C TRP A 84 8.78 10.66 5.86
N HIS A 85 8.41 11.07 7.08
CA HIS A 85 8.36 10.15 8.22
C HIS A 85 7.34 9.02 8.01
N MET A 86 6.17 9.31 7.44
CA MET A 86 5.19 8.24 7.15
C MET A 86 5.68 7.31 6.03
N VAL A 87 6.38 7.83 5.01
CA VAL A 87 7.04 7.01 3.99
C VAL A 87 8.07 6.08 4.65
N HIS A 88 8.94 6.61 5.51
CA HIS A 88 9.93 5.84 6.28
C HIS A 88 9.27 4.69 7.05
N LEU A 89 8.27 4.99 7.88
CA LEU A 89 7.59 3.97 8.68
C LEU A 89 6.89 2.91 7.82
N GLN A 90 6.33 3.28 6.68
CA GLN A 90 5.74 2.30 5.76
C GLN A 90 6.81 1.40 5.12
N MET A 91 8.00 1.92 4.79
CA MET A 91 9.13 1.11 4.32
C MET A 91 9.68 0.22 5.43
N LYS A 92 9.74 0.69 6.68
CA LYS A 92 10.09 -0.13 7.86
C LYS A 92 9.10 -1.27 8.07
N GLN A 93 7.80 -1.01 7.95
CA GLN A 93 6.78 -2.06 8.01
C GLN A 93 6.96 -3.09 6.89
N LEU A 94 7.26 -2.65 5.66
CA LEU A 94 7.57 -3.55 4.54
C LEU A 94 8.85 -4.36 4.78
N ALA A 95 9.88 -3.78 5.39
CA ALA A 95 11.11 -4.47 5.77
C ALA A 95 10.83 -5.63 6.73
N GLY A 96 10.09 -5.38 7.81
CA GLY A 96 9.73 -6.42 8.77
C GLY A 96 8.87 -7.52 8.17
N LEU A 97 7.88 -7.15 7.34
CA LEU A 97 7.04 -8.09 6.59
C LEU A 97 7.91 -8.97 5.68
N SER A 98 8.81 -8.36 4.91
CA SER A 98 9.68 -9.07 3.98
C SER A 98 10.68 -9.97 4.67
N ASP A 99 11.30 -9.52 5.76
CA ASP A 99 12.31 -10.31 6.44
C ASP A 99 11.70 -11.57 7.06
N HIS A 100 10.51 -11.45 7.66
CA HIS A 100 9.81 -12.62 8.16
C HIS A 100 9.35 -13.55 7.02
N PHE A 101 8.74 -13.01 5.96
CA PHE A 101 8.22 -13.80 4.85
C PHE A 101 9.32 -14.55 4.07
N GLU A 102 10.53 -13.99 3.99
CA GLU A 102 11.69 -14.62 3.35
C GLU A 102 12.52 -15.48 4.33
N ASN A 103 12.02 -15.75 5.54
CA ASN A 103 12.70 -16.51 6.59
C ASN A 103 14.10 -15.97 6.96
N LYS A 104 14.27 -14.64 6.93
CA LYS A 104 15.50 -13.97 7.36
C LYS A 104 15.48 -13.73 8.87
N THR A 105 16.67 -13.56 9.44
CA THR A 105 16.80 -13.13 10.84
C THR A 105 16.23 -11.72 10.99
N LEU A 106 15.27 -11.56 11.91
CA LEU A 106 14.65 -10.27 12.18
C LEU A 106 15.66 -9.31 12.82
N ASN A 107 15.73 -8.09 12.29
CA ASN A 107 16.55 -7.01 12.82
C ASN A 107 15.88 -5.67 12.53
N VAL A 108 15.46 -4.97 13.59
CA VAL A 108 14.75 -3.68 13.50
C VAL A 108 15.58 -2.60 12.76
N SER A 109 16.90 -2.72 12.77
CA SER A 109 17.78 -1.81 12.04
C SER A 109 17.82 -2.07 10.53
N ASN A 110 17.19 -3.13 10.03
CA ASN A 110 17.15 -3.40 8.59
C ASN A 110 16.30 -2.35 7.87
N GLU A 111 16.74 -2.01 6.66
CA GLU A 111 16.02 -1.16 5.72
C GLU A 111 15.51 -1.99 4.53
N TYR A 112 14.40 -1.57 3.93
CA TYR A 112 13.89 -2.20 2.72
C TYR A 112 14.63 -1.69 1.49
N LEU A 113 15.69 -2.38 1.05
CA LEU A 113 16.60 -1.88 0.00
C LEU A 113 16.51 -2.63 -1.34
N ASN A 114 15.79 -3.75 -1.39
CA ASN A 114 15.72 -4.61 -2.57
C ASN A 114 14.28 -4.95 -2.91
N VAL A 115 14.01 -5.17 -4.19
CA VAL A 115 12.72 -5.69 -4.66
C VAL A 115 12.60 -7.16 -4.20
N THR A 116 11.68 -7.43 -3.28
CA THR A 116 11.37 -8.79 -2.79
C THR A 116 9.94 -9.18 -3.13
N ARG A 117 9.55 -10.42 -2.84
CA ARG A 117 8.17 -10.90 -3.00
C ARG A 117 7.16 -10.02 -2.24
N ALA A 118 7.59 -9.46 -1.11
CA ALA A 118 6.76 -8.60 -0.27
C ALA A 118 6.31 -7.31 -0.99
N LEU A 119 7.16 -6.71 -1.82
CA LEU A 119 6.80 -5.50 -2.57
C LEU A 119 5.70 -5.79 -3.59
N PHE A 120 5.72 -6.97 -4.24
CA PHE A 120 4.71 -7.34 -5.24
C PHE A 120 3.29 -7.34 -4.69
N PHE A 121 3.08 -7.67 -3.41
CA PHE A 121 1.75 -7.55 -2.79
C PHE A 121 1.25 -6.11 -2.76
N ASN A 122 2.16 -5.14 -2.68
CA ASN A 122 1.84 -3.74 -2.40
C ASN A 122 1.75 -2.86 -3.66
N VAL A 123 2.50 -3.20 -4.72
CA VAL A 123 2.51 -2.43 -5.98
C VAL A 123 1.45 -2.83 -6.99
N GLU A 124 0.54 -3.73 -6.63
CA GLU A 124 -0.45 -4.30 -7.57
C GLU A 124 -1.35 -3.26 -8.26
N GLY A 125 -1.75 -2.20 -7.54
CA GLY A 125 -2.47 -1.07 -8.15
C GLY A 125 -1.60 -0.35 -9.17
N ASP A 126 -0.38 0.02 -8.77
CA ASP A 126 0.60 0.67 -9.66
C ASP A 126 0.99 -0.19 -10.87
N LEU A 127 0.93 -1.53 -10.75
CA LEU A 127 1.22 -2.44 -11.86
C LEU A 127 0.22 -2.29 -13.02
N ILE A 128 -1.03 -1.88 -12.76
CA ILE A 128 -2.04 -1.64 -13.80
C ILE A 128 -1.51 -0.63 -14.83
N ASP A 129 -0.94 0.49 -14.37
CA ASP A 129 -0.35 1.49 -15.27
C ASP A 129 1.07 1.11 -15.71
N LEU A 130 1.88 0.51 -14.83
CA LEU A 130 3.27 0.14 -15.16
C LEU A 130 3.37 -0.95 -16.23
N GLU A 131 2.37 -1.81 -16.40
CA GLU A 131 2.29 -2.73 -17.53
C GLU A 131 2.28 -1.97 -18.87
N GLY A 132 1.48 -0.90 -18.99
CA GLY A 132 1.46 -0.01 -20.14
C GLY A 132 2.75 0.79 -20.31
N VAL A 133 3.20 1.46 -19.24
CA VAL A 133 4.41 2.30 -19.24
C VAL A 133 5.65 1.52 -19.67
N LEU A 134 5.79 0.29 -19.16
CA LEU A 134 6.95 -0.57 -19.42
C LEU A 134 6.71 -1.54 -20.58
N ARG A 135 5.64 -1.36 -21.36
CA ARG A 135 5.33 -2.10 -22.58
C ARG A 135 5.33 -3.62 -22.35
N ARG A 136 4.55 -4.08 -21.37
CA ARG A 136 4.26 -5.52 -21.21
C ARG A 136 3.53 -6.02 -22.46
N VAL A 137 3.83 -7.25 -22.88
CA VAL A 137 3.00 -7.94 -23.87
C VAL A 137 1.82 -8.57 -23.14
N HIS A 138 0.58 -8.26 -23.51
CA HIS A 138 -0.57 -8.82 -22.79
C HIS A 138 -0.62 -10.35 -22.82
N ASP A 139 -0.94 -10.94 -21.66
CA ASP A 139 -1.17 -12.37 -21.48
C ASP A 139 -2.20 -12.63 -20.36
N GLU A 140 -2.45 -13.89 -20.02
CA GLU A 140 -3.39 -14.27 -18.95
C GLU A 140 -3.00 -13.78 -17.55
N ASN A 141 -1.75 -13.32 -17.37
CA ASN A 141 -1.23 -12.84 -16.11
C ASN A 141 -1.21 -11.32 -16.00
N SER A 142 -1.53 -10.59 -17.08
CA SER A 142 -1.71 -9.14 -17.06
C SER A 142 -2.76 -8.72 -16.03
N ILE A 143 -2.47 -7.63 -15.32
CA ILE A 143 -3.33 -7.06 -14.28
C ILE A 143 -4.05 -5.80 -14.81
N ASP A 144 -3.53 -5.20 -15.89
CA ASP A 144 -4.10 -4.03 -16.58
C ASP A 144 -5.51 -4.24 -17.20
N GLN A 145 -5.98 -5.48 -17.26
CA GLN A 145 -7.34 -5.82 -17.71
C GLN A 145 -8.41 -5.66 -16.62
N THR A 146 -8.03 -5.15 -15.46
CA THR A 146 -8.93 -4.94 -14.33
C THR A 146 -9.88 -3.76 -14.60
N PRO A 147 -11.21 -3.97 -14.58
CA PRO A 147 -12.18 -2.89 -14.73
C PRO A 147 -12.24 -2.00 -13.47
N ALA A 148 -12.77 -0.78 -13.63
CA ALA A 148 -13.01 0.11 -12.50
C ALA A 148 -13.99 -0.49 -11.48
N CYS A 149 -13.71 -0.25 -10.20
CA CYS A 149 -14.60 -0.57 -9.09
C CYS A 149 -15.89 0.28 -9.11
N SER A 150 -16.83 -0.03 -8.21
CA SER A 150 -18.05 0.75 -8.01
C SER A 150 -18.12 1.30 -6.58
N ALA A 151 -18.50 2.58 -6.42
CA ALA A 151 -18.68 3.20 -5.11
C ALA A 151 -20.00 3.98 -5.02
N LEU A 152 -20.57 4.06 -3.81
CA LEU A 152 -21.77 4.85 -3.53
C LEU A 152 -21.65 5.58 -2.18
N ILE A 153 -21.86 6.89 -2.21
CA ILE A 153 -22.02 7.73 -1.03
C ILE A 153 -23.47 8.22 -1.01
N LYS A 154 -24.24 7.81 -0.01
CA LYS A 154 -25.68 8.06 0.07
C LYS A 154 -26.05 8.72 1.38
N VAL A 155 -26.47 9.98 1.29
CA VAL A 155 -27.22 10.65 2.37
C VAL A 155 -28.64 10.07 2.39
N VAL A 156 -29.04 9.51 3.53
CA VAL A 156 -30.38 8.93 3.70
C VAL A 156 -31.44 10.01 3.93
N ALA A 157 -32.72 9.62 4.01
CA ALA A 157 -33.81 10.56 4.23
C ALA A 157 -33.56 11.41 5.49
N ASP A 158 -34.00 12.67 5.43
CA ASP A 158 -33.92 13.64 6.53
C ASP A 158 -32.49 13.97 7.05
N ASN A 159 -31.45 13.57 6.29
CA ASN A 159 -30.03 13.69 6.68
C ASN A 159 -29.67 12.93 7.97
N ASP A 160 -30.41 11.85 8.28
CA ASP A 160 -30.20 11.07 9.51
C ASP A 160 -28.84 10.34 9.53
N ASP A 161 -28.31 9.98 8.37
CA ASP A 161 -27.05 9.24 8.23
C ASP A 161 -26.42 9.43 6.83
N ILE A 162 -25.15 9.03 6.71
CA ILE A 162 -24.41 8.94 5.45
C ILE A 162 -23.90 7.51 5.30
N LEU A 163 -24.42 6.79 4.31
CA LEU A 163 -23.92 5.46 3.94
C LEU A 163 -22.77 5.58 2.96
N PHE A 164 -21.71 4.82 3.20
CA PHE A 164 -20.49 4.79 2.41
C PHE A 164 -20.17 3.35 2.02
N ALA A 165 -20.24 3.05 0.72
CA ALA A 165 -20.11 1.69 0.20
C ALA A 165 -19.17 1.63 -1.00
N HIS A 166 -18.45 0.51 -1.12
CA HIS A 166 -17.53 0.19 -2.20
C HIS A 166 -17.67 -1.28 -2.60
N ASP A 167 -17.57 -1.56 -3.90
CA ASP A 167 -17.59 -2.89 -4.50
C ASP A 167 -16.40 -3.02 -5.46
N THR A 168 -15.42 -3.82 -5.02
CA THR A 168 -14.13 -3.98 -5.69
C THR A 168 -14.23 -4.94 -6.86
N TRP A 169 -13.82 -4.49 -8.04
CA TRP A 169 -13.79 -5.33 -9.23
C TRP A 169 -12.36 -5.73 -9.50
N PHE A 170 -12.04 -7.02 -9.35
CA PHE A 170 -10.69 -7.52 -9.54
C PHE A 170 -10.67 -8.97 -10.03
N VAL A 171 -9.49 -9.47 -10.41
CA VAL A 171 -9.33 -10.86 -10.87
C VAL A 171 -9.68 -11.87 -9.77
N TYR A 172 -10.47 -12.90 -10.09
CA TYR A 172 -10.93 -13.90 -9.11
C TYR A 172 -9.81 -14.62 -8.34
N ARG A 173 -8.62 -14.73 -8.94
CA ARG A 173 -7.45 -15.32 -8.28
C ARG A 173 -6.95 -14.49 -7.07
N SER A 174 -7.40 -13.24 -6.89
CA SER A 174 -7.05 -12.40 -5.73
C SER A 174 -7.94 -12.61 -4.51
N MET A 175 -9.01 -13.42 -4.58
CA MET A 175 -10.07 -13.50 -3.56
C MET A 175 -9.68 -14.15 -2.22
N LEU A 176 -8.39 -14.22 -1.86
CA LEU A 176 -7.98 -14.41 -0.48
C LEU A 176 -8.05 -13.06 0.23
N ARG A 177 -9.03 -12.90 1.10
CA ARG A 177 -9.35 -11.60 1.70
C ARG A 177 -9.02 -11.54 3.18
N ILE A 178 -8.49 -10.40 3.62
CA ILE A 178 -8.26 -10.07 5.02
C ILE A 178 -8.88 -8.69 5.30
N GLU A 179 -9.84 -8.62 6.22
CA GLU A 179 -10.24 -7.35 6.84
C GLU A 179 -9.22 -7.00 7.91
N LYS A 180 -8.60 -5.81 7.80
CA LYS A 180 -7.49 -5.40 8.67
C LYS A 180 -7.88 -4.23 9.54
N LYS A 181 -7.40 -4.25 10.78
CA LYS A 181 -7.43 -3.10 11.69
C LYS A 181 -6.03 -2.87 12.27
N TYR A 182 -5.43 -1.75 11.89
CA TYR A 182 -4.14 -1.31 12.41
C TYR A 182 -4.34 -0.25 13.47
N MET A 183 -3.66 -0.39 14.61
CA MET A 183 -3.66 0.54 15.73
C MET A 183 -2.21 0.90 16.05
N PHE A 184 -1.66 1.85 15.31
CA PHE A 184 -0.27 2.27 15.38
C PHE A 184 -0.18 3.72 15.84
N PRO A 185 0.15 3.97 17.13
CA PRO A 185 0.29 5.31 17.69
C PRO A 185 1.61 5.98 17.26
N TRP A 186 1.92 5.95 15.96
CA TRP A 186 3.07 6.63 15.37
C TRP A 186 2.96 8.14 15.52
N HIS A 187 4.10 8.82 15.44
CA HIS A 187 4.20 10.25 15.64
C HIS A 187 4.31 11.01 14.32
N PHE A 188 4.09 12.32 14.33
CA PHE A 188 4.23 13.14 13.11
C PHE A 188 5.64 13.08 12.51
N THR A 189 6.70 13.03 13.31
CA THR A 189 8.10 12.91 12.85
C THR A 189 8.89 12.08 13.86
N SER A 190 10.10 11.63 13.53
CA SER A 190 10.96 10.88 14.46
C SER A 190 11.33 11.65 15.75
N LYS A 191 11.10 12.96 15.79
CA LYS A 191 11.31 13.84 16.96
C LYS A 191 10.00 14.32 17.62
N SER A 192 8.86 14.06 16.99
CA SER A 192 7.56 14.50 17.50
C SER A 192 7.10 13.62 18.66
N ARG A 193 6.33 14.21 19.58
CA ARG A 193 5.56 13.49 20.61
C ARG A 193 4.06 13.51 20.35
N LYS A 194 3.63 14.09 19.23
CA LYS A 194 2.23 14.13 18.82
C LYS A 194 1.96 12.93 17.92
N THR A 195 1.01 12.11 18.31
CA THR A 195 0.49 10.99 17.52
C THR A 195 -0.22 11.50 16.27
N ILE A 196 -0.08 10.79 15.16
CA ILE A 196 -0.80 11.08 13.92
C ILE A 196 -2.31 10.88 14.08
N PRO A 197 -3.16 11.62 13.36
CA PRO A 197 -4.61 11.51 13.52
C PRO A 197 -5.17 10.16 13.02
N GLY A 198 -4.63 9.61 11.93
CA GLY A 198 -4.98 8.28 11.41
C GLY A 198 -4.18 7.16 12.07
N HIS A 199 -4.02 7.19 13.39
CA HIS A 199 -3.32 6.15 14.15
C HIS A 199 -4.11 4.83 14.25
N THR A 200 -5.42 4.84 13.99
CA THR A 200 -6.22 3.62 13.83
C THR A 200 -6.90 3.61 12.47
N ILE A 201 -6.73 2.53 11.72
CA ILE A 201 -7.29 2.36 10.36
C ILE A 201 -7.91 0.97 10.27
N SER A 202 -9.16 0.90 9.84
CA SER A 202 -9.82 -0.32 9.39
C SER A 202 -9.95 -0.31 7.87
N MET A 203 -9.67 -1.43 7.22
CA MET A 203 -9.66 -1.52 5.75
C MET A 203 -9.87 -2.94 5.26
N SER A 204 -10.54 -3.07 4.11
CA SER A 204 -10.53 -4.30 3.33
C SER A 204 -9.15 -4.47 2.68
N SER A 205 -8.59 -5.67 2.73
CA SER A 205 -7.23 -5.91 2.25
C SER A 205 -7.00 -7.38 1.87
N TYR A 206 -5.73 -7.74 1.67
CA TYR A 206 -5.24 -9.00 1.14
C TYR A 206 -4.03 -9.48 1.95
N PRO A 207 -3.71 -10.78 1.95
CA PRO A 207 -2.50 -11.30 2.59
C PRO A 207 -1.23 -10.59 2.07
N GLY A 208 -0.40 -10.08 2.99
CA GLY A 208 0.88 -9.41 2.67
C GLY A 208 0.78 -7.98 2.15
N LYS A 209 -0.43 -7.47 1.87
CA LYS A 209 -0.64 -6.09 1.43
C LYS A 209 -0.81 -5.16 2.63
N LEU A 210 0.08 -4.19 2.82
CA LEU A 210 0.07 -3.26 3.96
C LEU A 210 -0.96 -2.13 3.82
N VAL A 211 -1.72 -2.15 2.73
CA VAL A 211 -2.72 -1.15 2.33
C VAL A 211 -3.99 -1.87 1.85
N SER A 212 -5.05 -1.12 1.60
CA SER A 212 -6.13 -1.58 0.73
C SER A 212 -5.64 -1.54 -0.74
N LEU A 213 -6.27 -2.35 -1.58
CA LEU A 213 -6.20 -2.25 -3.03
C LEU A 213 -7.58 -1.91 -3.60
N ASP A 214 -8.61 -1.97 -2.73
CA ASP A 214 -9.99 -1.95 -3.15
C ASP A 214 -10.37 -0.61 -3.82
N ASP A 215 -10.13 0.58 -3.27
CA ASP A 215 -9.71 0.93 -1.90
C ASP A 215 -10.90 1.23 -0.97
N PHE A 216 -10.83 0.78 0.28
CA PHE A 216 -11.79 1.16 1.34
C PHE A 216 -11.09 1.29 2.70
N TYR A 217 -11.14 2.49 3.28
CA TYR A 217 -10.56 2.80 4.58
C TYR A 217 -11.52 3.57 5.49
N LEU A 218 -11.50 3.24 6.78
CA LEU A 218 -12.05 4.03 7.86
C LEU A 218 -10.92 4.39 8.83
N ALA A 219 -10.66 5.68 9.02
CA ALA A 219 -9.57 6.16 9.86
C ALA A 219 -10.06 6.87 11.13
N SER A 220 -9.29 6.78 12.22
CA SER A 220 -9.57 7.46 13.50
C SER A 220 -9.61 8.98 13.42
N SER A 221 -9.12 9.55 12.31
CA SER A 221 -9.28 10.97 11.99
C SER A 221 -10.73 11.37 11.67
N GLY A 222 -11.64 10.40 11.54
CA GLY A 222 -13.03 10.61 11.13
C GLY A 222 -13.22 10.58 9.62
N LEU A 223 -12.20 10.19 8.85
CA LEU A 223 -12.27 10.08 7.40
C LEU A 223 -12.66 8.66 6.97
N ALA A 224 -13.59 8.60 6.02
CA ALA A 224 -13.84 7.44 5.19
C ALA A 224 -13.25 7.72 3.79
N ILE A 225 -12.40 6.83 3.28
CA ILE A 225 -11.66 7.01 2.03
C ILE A 225 -11.93 5.80 1.11
N THR A 226 -12.24 6.08 -0.15
CA THR A 226 -12.44 5.07 -1.20
C THR A 226 -12.10 5.67 -2.56
N GLU A 227 -11.89 4.82 -3.55
CA GLU A 227 -11.59 5.22 -4.92
C GLU A 227 -12.34 4.31 -5.92
N THR A 228 -12.29 4.69 -7.18
CA THR A 228 -12.61 3.81 -8.31
C THR A 228 -11.64 4.18 -9.43
N SER A 229 -10.90 3.19 -9.94
CA SER A 229 -9.77 3.49 -10.82
C SER A 229 -10.23 4.14 -12.13
N ILE A 230 -9.57 5.25 -12.49
CA ILE A 230 -9.76 5.93 -13.77
C ILE A 230 -8.56 5.66 -14.68
N PRO A 231 -8.70 4.88 -15.76
CA PRO A 231 -7.56 4.50 -16.58
C PRO A 231 -7.01 5.69 -17.37
N ASN A 232 -5.69 5.74 -17.57
CA ASN A 232 -5.08 6.62 -18.54
C ASN A 232 -5.04 5.97 -19.93
N ASN A 233 -5.83 6.51 -20.87
CA ASN A 233 -5.83 6.09 -22.27
C ASN A 233 -5.02 7.03 -23.19
N ASN A 234 -4.17 7.91 -22.62
CA ASN A 234 -3.33 8.82 -23.38
C ASN A 234 -1.85 8.45 -23.21
N ASP A 235 -1.30 7.77 -24.22
CA ASP A 235 0.09 7.30 -24.20
C ASP A 235 1.12 8.43 -24.06
N ASN A 236 0.77 9.65 -24.45
CA ASN A 236 1.67 10.80 -24.33
C ASN A 236 1.94 11.19 -22.87
N LEU A 237 1.13 10.72 -21.91
CA LEU A 237 1.32 10.99 -20.48
C LEU A 237 2.27 9.99 -19.81
N TRP A 238 2.56 8.84 -20.43
CA TRP A 238 3.47 7.84 -19.86
C TRP A 238 4.91 8.33 -19.72
N ASN A 239 5.30 9.36 -20.46
CA ASN A 239 6.61 10.01 -20.29
C ASN A 239 6.76 10.76 -18.95
N LEU A 240 5.66 11.01 -18.24
CA LEU A 240 5.66 11.61 -16.90
C LEU A 240 5.88 10.56 -15.81
N VAL A 241 5.59 9.28 -16.09
CA VAL A 241 5.80 8.19 -15.15
C VAL A 241 7.29 7.86 -15.09
N LYS A 242 7.93 8.30 -14.01
CA LYS A 242 9.37 8.13 -13.78
C LYS A 242 9.62 7.52 -12.42
N PRO A 243 10.65 6.67 -12.28
CA PRO A 243 10.95 6.03 -11.01
C PRO A 243 11.31 7.05 -9.90
N ASP A 244 11.80 8.25 -10.25
CA ASP A 244 12.20 9.31 -9.31
C ASP A 244 11.18 10.46 -9.20
N SER A 245 9.96 10.30 -9.74
CA SER A 245 8.90 11.32 -9.69
C SER A 245 8.27 11.45 -8.30
N GLY A 246 8.29 10.38 -7.50
CA GLY A 246 7.66 10.32 -6.19
C GLY A 246 7.47 8.89 -5.69
N PRO A 247 7.02 8.71 -4.45
CA PRO A 247 6.54 7.40 -3.98
C PRO A 247 5.35 6.91 -4.82
N LEU A 248 5.24 5.60 -4.98
CA LEU A 248 4.12 4.93 -5.64
C LEU A 248 2.78 5.14 -4.90
N THR A 249 1.68 4.90 -5.59
CA THR A 249 0.30 5.20 -5.13
C THR A 249 -0.03 4.54 -3.80
N TRP A 250 0.35 3.28 -3.63
CA TRP A 250 0.13 2.55 -2.37
C TRP A 250 0.80 3.24 -1.16
N VAL A 251 1.95 3.88 -1.36
CA VAL A 251 2.61 4.67 -0.30
C VAL A 251 1.84 5.96 -0.07
N ARG A 252 1.60 6.74 -1.14
CA ARG A 252 0.96 8.07 -1.06
C ARG A 252 -0.42 8.01 -0.41
N GLY A 253 -1.23 7.01 -0.78
CA GLY A 253 -2.56 6.80 -0.22
C GLY A 253 -2.54 6.56 1.28
N MET A 254 -1.65 5.69 1.76
CA MET A 254 -1.51 5.41 3.19
C MET A 254 -0.95 6.61 3.98
N VAL A 255 0.02 7.34 3.41
CA VAL A 255 0.55 8.57 4.02
C VAL A 255 -0.56 9.61 4.21
N ALA A 256 -1.36 9.85 3.16
CA ALA A 256 -2.48 10.80 3.23
C ALA A 256 -3.54 10.36 4.27
N THR A 257 -3.90 9.08 4.29
CA THR A 257 -4.86 8.51 5.24
C THR A 257 -4.39 8.61 6.69
N ARG A 258 -3.08 8.51 6.94
CA ARG A 258 -2.48 8.65 8.28
C ARG A 258 -2.43 10.10 8.78
N LEU A 259 -2.16 11.07 7.90
CA LEU A 259 -1.88 12.46 8.30
C LEU A 259 -3.08 13.39 8.24
N ALA A 260 -4.08 13.13 7.38
CA ALA A 260 -5.17 14.06 7.15
C ALA A 260 -6.24 14.02 8.25
N VAL A 261 -6.80 15.19 8.58
CA VAL A 261 -8.03 15.33 9.40
C VAL A 261 -9.22 15.89 8.61
N THR A 262 -9.02 16.24 7.34
CA THR A 262 -10.06 16.72 6.43
C THR A 262 -9.84 16.16 5.03
N GLY A 263 -10.90 16.10 4.21
CA GLY A 263 -10.79 15.69 2.81
C GLY A 263 -9.81 16.55 2.00
N SER A 264 -9.82 17.88 2.21
CA SER A 264 -8.88 18.78 1.52
C SER A 264 -7.42 18.47 1.85
N GLN A 265 -7.11 18.24 3.13
CA GLN A 265 -5.75 17.85 3.53
C GLN A 265 -5.35 16.49 2.96
N TRP A 266 -6.29 15.54 2.87
CA TRP A 266 -6.03 14.24 2.26
C TRP A 266 -5.61 14.41 0.80
N VAL A 267 -6.33 15.24 0.04
CA VAL A 267 -5.98 15.58 -1.36
C VAL A 267 -4.61 16.26 -1.43
N ASP A 268 -4.32 17.21 -0.53
CA ASP A 268 -3.03 17.90 -0.50
C ASP A 268 -1.86 16.96 -0.21
N TYR A 269 -2.05 15.96 0.65
CA TYR A 269 -1.02 14.94 0.92
C TYR A 269 -0.88 13.94 -0.23
N PHE A 270 -2.00 13.42 -0.75
CA PHE A 270 -2.00 12.40 -1.80
C PHE A 270 -1.47 12.93 -3.14
N GLY A 271 -1.80 14.19 -3.46
CA GLY A 271 -1.40 14.86 -4.70
C GLY A 271 0.07 15.29 -4.75
N LYS A 272 0.81 15.22 -3.64
CA LYS A 272 2.26 15.46 -3.64
C LYS A 272 2.98 14.37 -4.41
N LEU A 273 3.92 14.78 -5.27
CA LEU A 273 4.85 13.87 -5.95
C LEU A 273 4.10 12.73 -6.66
N ASN A 274 3.06 13.08 -7.42
CA ASN A 274 2.23 12.11 -8.12
C ASN A 274 3.08 11.26 -9.07
N SER A 275 3.04 9.93 -8.90
CA SER A 275 3.77 8.96 -9.71
C SER A 275 3.16 8.74 -11.09
N GLY A 276 1.88 9.07 -11.29
CA GLY A 276 1.12 8.77 -12.51
C GLY A 276 0.83 7.27 -12.68
N THR A 277 0.78 6.55 -11.56
CA THR A 277 0.43 5.13 -11.40
C THR A 277 -0.59 4.98 -10.29
#